data_AF-A0A7D5KWD0-F1
#
_entry.id   AF-A0A7D5KWD0-F1
#
_cell.length_a   1.000
_cell.length_b   1.000
_cell.length_c   1.000
_cell.angle_alpha   90.00
_cell.angle_beta   90.00
_cell.angle_gamma   90.00
#
_symmetry.space_group_name_H-M   'P 1'
#
loop_
_entity.id
_entity.type
_entity.pdbx_description
1 polymer ?
#
loop_
_entity_poly.entity_id
_entity_poly.type
_entity_poly.pdbx_seq_one_letter_code
_entity_poly.pdbx_strand_id
1 'polypeptide(L)'
;MSRDLPTEERPVRERGTYAKHGHDPTLASYASSLFLLLSVPTFVLLAYAGYWWGYYPETTVVPVFAGLLVGSLAVAFTLMHVLTGR
;
A
#
# COMPACT_ATOMS: atom_id res chain seq x y z
N MET A 1 32.12 19.92 -0.98
CA MET A 1 31.02 19.60 -0.03
C MET A 1 30.49 18.22 -0.36
N SER A 2 30.92 17.23 0.39
CA SER A 2 30.47 15.83 0.31
C SER A 2 28.97 15.77 0.59
N ARG A 3 28.20 15.21 -0.34
CA ARG A 3 26.74 15.10 -0.25
C ARG A 3 26.37 14.26 0.98
N ASP A 4 25.63 14.87 1.91
CA ASP A 4 24.92 14.21 3.00
C ASP A 4 23.83 13.30 2.42
N LEU A 5 24.22 12.11 2.01
CA LEU A 5 23.30 11.02 1.74
C LEU A 5 22.86 10.46 3.10
N PRO A 6 21.55 10.28 3.35
CA PRO A 6 21.08 9.62 4.55
C PRO A 6 21.47 8.13 4.49
N THR A 7 22.62 7.78 5.09
CA THR A 7 23.05 6.39 5.30
C THR A 7 22.34 5.76 6.49
N GLU A 8 22.20 4.43 6.44
CA GLU A 8 21.50 3.60 7.43
C GLU A 8 22.06 3.71 8.86
N GLU A 9 23.29 4.18 8.99
CA GLU A 9 24.03 4.40 10.23
C GLU A 9 23.45 5.52 11.12
N ARG A 10 22.52 6.35 10.62
CA ARG A 10 21.94 7.45 11.43
C ARG A 10 20.76 7.00 12.30
N PRO A 11 20.66 7.51 13.54
CA PRO A 11 19.59 7.15 14.48
C PRO A 11 18.20 7.51 13.94
N VAL A 12 17.19 6.69 14.26
CA VAL A 12 15.79 6.79 13.76
C VAL A 12 15.23 8.21 13.88
N ARG A 13 15.57 8.92 14.97
CA ARG A 13 15.12 10.29 15.24
C ARG A 13 15.66 11.29 14.22
N GLU A 14 16.91 11.15 13.78
CA GLU A 14 17.51 12.04 12.78
C GLU A 14 16.96 11.79 11.38
N ARG A 15 16.60 10.54 11.06
CA ARG A 15 15.90 10.22 9.79
C ARG A 15 14.55 10.92 9.66
N GLY A 16 13.80 11.05 10.75
CA GLY A 16 12.51 11.77 10.75
C GLY A 16 12.66 13.29 10.75
N THR A 17 13.66 13.81 11.46
CA THR A 17 13.81 15.28 11.67
C THR A 17 14.49 15.97 10.49
N TYR A 18 15.37 15.27 9.76
CA TYR A 18 16.04 15.77 8.54
C TYR A 18 15.47 15.18 7.24
N ALA A 19 14.29 14.55 7.27
CA ALA A 19 13.49 14.27 6.07
C ALA A 19 12.97 15.59 5.50
N LYS A 20 13.90 16.44 5.07
CA LYS A 20 13.65 17.69 4.37
C LYS A 20 12.81 17.31 3.16
N HIS A 21 11.61 17.86 3.10
CA HIS A 21 10.65 17.73 2.01
C HIS A 21 11.32 18.07 0.67
N GLY A 22 11.90 17.07 0.03
CA GLY A 22 12.75 17.24 -1.15
C GLY A 22 13.04 15.92 -1.85
N HIS A 23 12.27 14.86 -1.55
CA HIS A 23 12.12 13.78 -2.51
C HIS A 23 11.01 14.20 -3.44
N ASP A 24 11.35 14.49 -4.69
CA ASP A 24 10.37 14.54 -5.76
C ASP A 24 9.47 13.31 -5.63
N PRO A 25 8.15 13.47 -5.77
CA PRO A 25 7.23 12.36 -5.58
C PRO A 25 7.62 11.24 -6.53
N THR A 26 8.10 10.13 -5.95
CA THR A 26 8.51 8.97 -6.72
C THR A 26 7.28 8.29 -7.30
N LEU A 27 7.43 7.55 -8.39
CA LEU A 27 6.32 6.76 -8.96
C LEU A 27 5.69 5.83 -7.90
N ALA A 28 6.48 5.33 -6.95
CA ALA A 28 6.00 4.53 -5.83
C ALA A 28 5.11 5.31 -4.86
N SER A 29 5.42 6.60 -4.59
CA SER A 29 4.60 7.48 -3.74
C SER A 29 3.23 7.75 -4.39
N TYR A 30 3.22 8.04 -5.70
CA TYR A 30 1.97 8.20 -6.45
C TYR A 30 1.16 6.91 -6.50
N ALA A 31 1.80 5.78 -6.78
CA ALA A 31 1.13 4.48 -6.82
C ALA A 31 0.53 4.10 -5.46
N SER A 32 1.25 4.37 -4.36
CA SER A 32 0.74 4.11 -3.00
C SER A 32 -0.45 5.01 -2.66
N SER A 33 -0.39 6.29 -3.03
CA SER A 33 -1.48 7.24 -2.81
C SER A 33 -2.73 6.89 -3.63
N LEU A 34 -2.53 6.51 -4.90
CA LEU A 34 -3.59 6.10 -5.81
C LEU A 34 -4.20 4.76 -5.39
N PHE A 35 -3.38 3.82 -4.93
CA PHE A 35 -3.84 2.57 -4.32
C PHE A 35 -4.70 2.86 -3.10
N LEU A 36 -4.27 3.75 -2.20
CA LEU A 36 -5.05 4.08 -1.00
C LEU A 36 -6.39 4.73 -1.36
N LEU A 37 -6.40 5.64 -2.34
CA LEU A 37 -7.59 6.33 -2.79
C LEU A 37 -8.59 5.41 -3.51
N LEU A 38 -8.11 4.49 -4.35
CA LEU A 38 -8.96 3.62 -5.17
C LEU A 38 -9.24 2.25 -4.54
N SER A 39 -8.49 1.82 -3.53
CA SER A 39 -8.61 0.49 -2.91
C SER A 39 -10.05 0.19 -2.48
N VAL A 40 -10.66 1.05 -1.67
CA VAL A 40 -12.02 0.87 -1.16
C VAL A 40 -13.04 0.79 -2.29
N PRO A 41 -13.19 1.78 -3.20
CA PRO A 41 -14.19 1.69 -4.26
C PRO A 41 -13.94 0.51 -5.20
N THR A 42 -12.68 0.19 -5.53
CA THR A 42 -12.36 -0.95 -6.39
C THR A 42 -12.69 -2.28 -5.71
N PHE A 43 -12.36 -2.47 -4.44
CA PHE A 43 -12.66 -3.72 -3.73
C PHE A 43 -14.15 -3.89 -3.48
N VAL A 44 -14.89 -2.81 -3.22
CA VAL A 44 -16.36 -2.87 -3.13
C VAL A 44 -16.96 -3.30 -4.46
N LEU A 45 -16.52 -2.69 -5.58
CA LEU A 45 -16.99 -3.07 -6.91
C LEU A 45 -16.66 -4.52 -7.26
N LEU A 46 -15.44 -4.98 -6.96
CA LEU A 46 -15.04 -6.37 -7.17
C LEU A 46 -15.87 -7.35 -6.33
N ALA A 47 -16.10 -7.04 -5.05
CA ALA A 47 -16.91 -7.87 -4.16
C ALA A 47 -18.39 -7.89 -4.61
N TYR A 48 -18.93 -6.78 -5.09
CA TYR A 48 -20.30 -6.76 -5.59
C TYR A 48 -20.42 -7.49 -6.94
N ALA A 49 -19.44 -7.32 -7.83
CA ALA A 49 -19.39 -8.04 -9.10
C ALA A 49 -19.34 -9.57 -8.88
N GLY A 50 -18.59 -10.03 -7.88
CA GLY A 50 -18.54 -11.46 -7.52
C GLY A 50 -19.90 -12.02 -7.11
N TYR A 51 -20.65 -11.27 -6.32
CA TYR A 51 -22.04 -11.61 -5.98
C TYR A 51 -22.93 -11.61 -7.23
N TRP A 52 -22.84 -10.57 -8.07
CA TRP A 52 -23.68 -10.43 -9.27
C TRP A 52 -23.44 -11.56 -10.30
N TRP A 53 -22.21 -12.07 -10.37
CA TRP A 53 -21.86 -13.25 -11.17
C TRP A 53 -22.27 -14.59 -10.54
N GLY A 54 -22.77 -14.59 -9.31
CA GLY A 54 -23.25 -15.78 -8.62
C GLY A 54 -22.19 -16.63 -7.93
N TYR A 55 -20.98 -16.09 -7.68
CA TYR A 55 -19.92 -16.85 -6.98
C TYR A 55 -20.25 -17.14 -5.51
N TYR A 56 -21.03 -16.26 -4.87
CA TYR A 56 -21.44 -16.38 -3.46
C TYR A 56 -22.72 -15.55 -3.20
N PRO A 57 -23.47 -15.83 -2.12
CA PRO A 57 -24.66 -15.05 -1.77
C PRO A 57 -24.29 -13.66 -1.23
N GLU A 58 -25.25 -12.73 -1.31
CA GLU A 58 -25.10 -11.31 -0.90
C GLU A 58 -24.52 -11.14 0.50
N THR A 59 -24.89 -12.01 1.45
CA THR A 59 -24.39 -12.00 2.84
C THR A 59 -22.86 -12.15 2.93
N THR A 60 -22.22 -12.62 1.87
CA THR A 60 -20.78 -12.87 1.79
C THR A 60 -20.00 -11.71 1.16
N VAL A 61 -20.68 -10.68 0.63
CA VAL A 61 -20.05 -9.51 0.01
C VAL A 61 -19.13 -8.78 0.99
N VAL A 62 -19.61 -8.52 2.21
CA VAL A 62 -18.82 -7.83 3.25
C VAL A 62 -17.59 -8.64 3.69
N PRO A 63 -17.71 -9.96 4.01
CA PRO A 63 -16.56 -10.82 4.24
C PRO A 63 -15.55 -10.85 3.09
N VAL A 64 -16.02 -10.91 1.83
CA VAL A 64 -15.13 -10.93 0.65
C VAL A 64 -14.39 -9.61 0.49
N PHE A 65 -15.09 -8.47 0.65
CA PHE A 65 -14.45 -7.16 0.67
C PHE A 65 -13.36 -7.08 1.75
N ALA A 66 -13.65 -7.53 2.98
CA ALA A 66 -12.68 -7.54 4.07
C ALA A 66 -11.47 -8.44 3.73
N GLY A 67 -11.71 -9.61 3.13
CA GLY A 67 -10.66 -10.51 2.66
C GLY A 67 -9.79 -9.89 1.56
N LEU A 68 -10.39 -9.21 0.59
CA LEU A 68 -9.67 -8.49 -0.47
C LEU A 68 -8.79 -7.37 0.11
N LEU A 69 -9.31 -6.62 1.07
CA LEU A 69 -8.57 -5.54 1.71
C LEU A 69 -7.37 -6.08 2.49
N VAL A 70 -7.58 -7.05 3.38
CA VAL A 70 -6.50 -7.68 4.15
C VAL A 70 -5.49 -8.38 3.24
N GLY A 71 -5.96 -9.10 2.22
CA GLY A 71 -5.11 -9.76 1.24
C GLY A 71 -4.25 -8.77 0.46
N SER A 72 -4.82 -7.64 0.05
CA SER A 72 -4.07 -6.59 -0.66
C SER A 72 -2.98 -5.95 0.20
N LEU A 73 -3.25 -5.75 1.50
CA LEU A 73 -2.25 -5.28 2.45
C LEU A 73 -1.13 -6.30 2.62
N ALA A 74 -1.48 -7.58 2.83
CA ALA A 74 -0.50 -8.65 2.93
C ALA A 74 0.40 -8.68 1.68
N VAL A 75 -0.17 -8.61 0.48
CA VAL A 75 0.59 -8.56 -0.78
C VAL A 75 1.49 -7.33 -0.84
N ALA A 76 1.00 -6.14 -0.48
CA ALA A 76 1.81 -4.92 -0.48
C ALA A 76 3.01 -5.02 0.48
N PHE A 77 2.78 -5.53 1.70
CA PHE A 77 3.84 -5.75 2.68
C PHE A 77 4.84 -6.81 2.23
N THR A 78 4.37 -7.93 1.68
CA THR A 78 5.26 -8.98 1.15
C THR A 78 6.10 -8.46 -0.01
N LEU A 79 5.51 -7.70 -0.93
CA LEU A 79 6.25 -7.08 -2.04
C LEU A 79 7.30 -6.09 -1.51
N MET A 80 6.95 -5.26 -0.53
CA MET A 80 7.91 -4.34 0.08
C MET A 80 9.07 -5.10 0.74
N HIS A 81 8.78 -6.17 1.48
CA HIS A 81 9.79 -7.03 2.12
C HIS A 81 10.73 -7.65 1.08
N VAL A 82 10.18 -8.24 0.01
CA VAL A 82 10.97 -8.90 -1.04
C VAL A 82 11.79 -7.91 -1.85
N LEU A 83 11.20 -6.78 -2.26
CA LEU A 83 11.87 -5.80 -3.12
C LEU A 83 12.90 -4.95 -2.39
N THR A 84 12.70 -4.71 -1.09
CA THR A 84 13.61 -3.89 -0.28
C THR A 84 14.63 -4.74 0.49
N GLY A 85 14.52 -6.09 0.43
CA GLY A 85 15.51 -7.03 0.96
C GLY A 85 15.70 -6.99 2.48
N ARG A 86 14.72 -6.47 3.22
CA ARG A 86 14.71 -6.45 4.69
C ARG A 86 13.50 -7.19 5.23
#